data_AF-A0A2V9PRS5-F1
#
_entry.id   AF-A0A2V9PRS5-F1
#
_cell.length_a   1.000
_cell.length_b   1.000
_cell.length_c   1.000
_cell.angle_alpha   90.00
_cell.angle_beta   90.00
_cell.angle_gamma   90.00
#
_symmetry.space_group_name_H-M   'P 1'
#
loop_
_entity.id
_entity.type
_entity.pdbx_description
1 polymer ?
#
loop_
_entity_poly.entity_id
_entity_poly.type
_entity_poly.pdbx_seq_one_letter_code
_entity_poly.pdbx_strand_id
1 'polypeptide(L)'
;MISRWRFLVVVALLSATVFVMHARNSAEIIPARPPLSSFPSTLNGWTSADIALSKEVLDVLGPGDFLLRRYHEAATNSFVDFFIAYFPSQRSGDTIHSPKNCLPGSGWTPIQSDRITVSLPGQTPFPANQYLIAQGEERQLVLYWYWAHNRAVASEYSAKLYLAADSIRM
;
A
#
# COMPACT_ATOMS: atom_id res chain seq x y z
N MET A 1 -43.36 -13.99 -22.57
CA MET A 1 -42.53 -13.67 -23.76
C MET A 1 -41.67 -12.47 -23.44
N ILE A 2 -40.36 -12.62 -23.35
CA ILE A 2 -39.45 -11.48 -23.18
C ILE A 2 -39.57 -10.62 -24.44
N SER A 3 -39.97 -9.35 -24.29
CA SER A 3 -40.11 -8.43 -25.42
C SER A 3 -38.77 -8.29 -26.13
N ARG A 4 -38.72 -8.59 -27.44
CA ARG A 4 -37.51 -8.49 -28.27
C ARG A 4 -36.84 -7.11 -28.16
N TRP A 5 -37.63 -6.07 -27.90
CA TRP A 5 -37.15 -4.72 -27.62
C TRP A 5 -36.25 -4.64 -26.38
N ARG A 6 -36.67 -5.26 -25.26
CA ARG A 6 -35.87 -5.28 -24.02
C ARG A 6 -34.54 -5.99 -24.23
N PHE A 7 -34.54 -7.07 -25.00
CA PHE A 7 -33.32 -7.79 -25.36
C PHE A 7 -32.37 -6.93 -26.18
N LEU A 8 -32.86 -6.24 -27.21
CA LEU A 8 -32.04 -5.35 -28.04
C LEU A 8 -31.46 -4.17 -27.25
N VAL A 9 -32.24 -3.58 -26.34
CA VAL A 9 -31.75 -2.49 -25.46
C VAL A 9 -30.61 -2.98 -24.56
N VAL A 10 -30.75 -4.16 -23.95
CA VAL A 10 -29.69 -4.73 -23.10
C VAL A 10 -28.42 -5.02 -23.91
N VAL A 11 -28.56 -5.63 -25.08
CA VAL A 11 -27.40 -5.91 -25.97
C VAL A 11 -26.71 -4.62 -26.41
N ALA A 12 -27.47 -3.58 -26.75
CA ALA A 12 -26.92 -2.29 -27.15
C ALA A 12 -26.16 -1.63 -25.99
N LEU A 13 -26.73 -1.63 -24.78
CA LEU A 13 -26.08 -1.08 -23.59
C LEU A 13 -24.79 -1.83 -23.25
N LEU A 14 -24.81 -3.17 -23.23
CA LEU A 14 -23.62 -3.97 -22.96
C LEU A 14 -22.53 -3.77 -24.02
N SER A 15 -22.91 -3.75 -25.30
CA SER A 15 -21.98 -3.49 -26.41
C SER A 15 -21.36 -2.10 -26.30
N ALA A 16 -22.16 -1.09 -25.96
CA ALA A 16 -21.67 0.27 -25.73
C ALA A 16 -20.71 0.33 -24.53
N THR A 17 -21.01 -0.36 -23.42
CA THR A 17 -20.10 -0.45 -22.27
C THR A 17 -18.77 -1.07 -22.66
N VAL A 18 -18.78 -2.21 -23.35
CA VAL A 18 -17.55 -2.89 -23.81
C VAL A 18 -16.75 -1.97 -24.74
N PHE A 19 -17.41 -1.32 -25.69
CA PHE A 19 -16.77 -0.39 -26.62
C PHE A 19 -16.10 0.78 -25.87
N VAL A 20 -16.81 1.42 -24.94
CA VAL A 20 -16.27 2.52 -24.12
C VAL A 20 -15.09 2.04 -23.27
N MET A 21 -15.17 0.87 -22.64
CA MET A 21 -14.07 0.32 -21.84
C MET A 21 -12.83 0.05 -22.70
N HIS A 22 -13.00 -0.51 -23.89
CA HIS A 22 -11.89 -0.77 -24.80
C HIS A 22 -11.28 0.53 -25.34
N ALA A 23 -12.12 1.50 -25.71
CA ALA A 23 -11.68 2.81 -26.20
C ALA A 23 -10.96 3.63 -25.13
N ARG A 24 -11.31 3.45 -23.84
CA ARG A 24 -10.66 4.12 -22.69
C ARG A 24 -9.49 3.35 -22.10
N ASN A 25 -9.08 2.22 -22.68
CA ASN A 25 -7.92 1.46 -22.19
C ASN A 25 -6.61 2.13 -22.64
N SER A 26 -6.34 3.34 -22.13
CA SER A 26 -5.10 4.08 -22.37
C SER A 26 -3.90 3.34 -21.77
N ALA A 27 -2.67 3.61 -22.20
CA ALA A 27 -1.49 3.08 -21.52
C ALA A 27 -1.41 3.62 -20.07
N GLU A 28 -0.97 2.79 -19.13
CA GLU A 28 -0.70 3.25 -17.76
C GLU A 28 0.58 4.10 -17.75
N ILE A 29 0.51 5.26 -17.10
CA ILE A 29 1.67 6.13 -16.92
C ILE A 29 2.31 5.76 -15.59
N ILE A 30 3.47 5.10 -15.64
CA ILE A 30 4.28 4.82 -14.45
C ILE A 30 5.34 5.93 -14.35
N PRO A 31 5.27 6.82 -13.33
CA PRO A 31 6.22 7.90 -13.19
C PRO A 31 7.64 7.38 -12.94
N ALA A 32 8.63 8.02 -13.57
CA ALA A 32 10.04 7.72 -13.28
C ALA A 32 10.36 8.05 -11.81
N ARG A 33 11.09 7.16 -11.15
CA ARG A 33 11.52 7.32 -9.76
C ARG A 33 12.91 6.70 -9.54
N PRO A 34 13.68 7.17 -8.54
CA PRO A 34 14.84 6.45 -8.06
C PRO A 34 14.45 5.06 -7.51
N PRO A 35 15.35 4.06 -7.59
CA PRO A 35 15.11 2.74 -6.99
C PRO A 35 14.97 2.85 -5.47
N LEU A 36 14.24 1.93 -4.83
CA LEU A 36 14.07 1.99 -3.37
C LEU A 36 15.40 1.83 -2.62
N SER A 37 16.39 1.16 -3.20
CA SER A 37 17.74 1.04 -2.64
C SER A 37 18.45 2.39 -2.47
N SER A 38 18.02 3.45 -3.18
CA SER A 38 18.57 4.80 -3.02
C SER A 38 18.01 5.54 -1.80
N PHE A 39 17.10 4.93 -1.01
CA PHE A 39 16.70 5.52 0.26
C PHE A 39 17.92 5.73 1.17
N PRO A 40 17.98 6.83 1.95
CA PRO A 40 19.14 7.15 2.78
C PRO A 40 19.51 5.98 3.70
N SER A 41 20.79 5.60 3.72
CA SER A 41 21.31 4.60 4.67
C SER A 41 21.67 5.19 6.03
N THR A 42 21.66 6.52 6.12
CA THR A 42 21.89 7.27 7.35
C THR A 42 20.85 8.38 7.51
N LEU A 43 20.33 8.56 8.72
CA LEU A 43 19.31 9.56 9.06
C LEU A 43 19.57 10.08 10.47
N ASN A 44 19.96 11.35 10.62
CA ASN A 44 20.14 11.99 11.94
C ASN A 44 20.96 11.14 12.95
N GLY A 45 22.05 10.50 12.50
CA GLY A 45 22.89 9.65 13.33
C GLY A 45 22.47 8.17 13.41
N TRP A 46 21.30 7.81 12.89
CA TRP A 46 20.90 6.42 12.68
C TRP A 46 21.63 5.86 11.46
N THR A 47 22.09 4.61 11.55
CA THR A 47 22.66 3.86 10.43
C THR A 47 21.79 2.67 10.11
N SER A 48 21.84 2.16 8.88
CA SER A 48 20.92 1.12 8.46
C SER A 48 21.55 -0.06 7.75
N ALA A 49 20.89 -1.21 7.84
CA ALA A 49 21.17 -2.38 7.03
C ALA A 49 19.90 -2.87 6.32
N ASP A 50 20.02 -3.21 5.05
CA ASP A 50 18.94 -3.84 4.28
C ASP A 50 18.72 -5.27 4.76
N ILE A 51 17.45 -5.64 4.90
CA ILE A 51 17.02 -7.00 5.24
C ILE A 51 16.45 -7.61 3.95
N ALA A 52 17.08 -8.68 3.48
CA ALA A 52 16.58 -9.40 2.31
C ALA A 52 15.24 -10.07 2.63
N LEU A 53 14.24 -9.84 1.77
CA LEU A 53 12.98 -10.60 1.81
C LEU A 53 13.20 -11.95 1.13
N SER A 54 12.67 -13.01 1.74
CA SER A 54 12.74 -14.35 1.13
C SER A 54 11.88 -14.42 -0.13
N LYS A 55 12.16 -15.41 -0.98
CA LYS A 55 11.38 -15.61 -2.20
C LYS A 55 9.90 -15.87 -1.88
N GLU A 56 9.62 -16.66 -0.86
CA GLU A 56 8.25 -16.99 -0.43
C GLU A 56 7.49 -15.73 0.00
N VAL A 57 8.16 -14.79 0.68
CA VAL A 57 7.56 -13.51 1.04
C VAL A 57 7.28 -12.66 -0.19
N LEU A 58 8.22 -12.60 -1.14
CA LEU A 58 8.03 -11.86 -2.39
C LEU A 58 6.91 -12.45 -3.25
N ASP A 59 6.80 -13.78 -3.31
CA ASP A 59 5.75 -14.48 -4.05
C ASP A 59 4.36 -14.18 -3.47
N VAL A 60 4.24 -13.98 -2.15
CA VAL A 60 3.00 -13.56 -1.48
C VAL A 60 2.73 -12.06 -1.68
N LEU A 61 3.77 -11.21 -1.65
CA LEU A 61 3.62 -9.77 -1.81
C LEU A 61 3.28 -9.35 -3.25
N GLY A 62 3.68 -10.14 -4.25
CA GLY A 62 3.35 -9.92 -5.65
C GLY A 62 4.29 -8.95 -6.38
N PRO A 63 3.87 -8.39 -7.53
CA PRO A 63 4.75 -7.72 -8.50
C PRO A 63 5.12 -6.26 -8.12
N GLY A 64 5.42 -6.02 -6.85
CA GLY A 64 5.85 -4.71 -6.34
C GLY A 64 7.36 -4.56 -6.21
N ASP A 65 7.78 -3.33 -5.90
CA ASP A 65 9.12 -3.03 -5.41
C ASP A 65 9.07 -2.90 -3.89
N PHE A 66 10.00 -3.56 -3.21
CA PHE A 66 10.02 -3.62 -1.75
C PHE A 66 11.36 -3.16 -1.18
N LEU A 67 11.31 -2.51 -0.03
CA LEU A 67 12.47 -2.22 0.80
C LEU A 67 12.12 -2.59 2.24
N LEU A 68 12.87 -3.51 2.82
CA LEU A 68 12.90 -3.74 4.26
C LEU A 68 14.29 -3.39 4.76
N ARG A 69 14.37 -2.51 5.75
CA ARG A 69 15.63 -2.00 6.28
C ARG A 69 15.49 -1.76 7.77
N ARG A 70 16.53 -2.09 8.53
CA ARG A 70 16.61 -1.76 9.96
C ARG A 70 17.52 -0.57 10.16
N TYR A 71 17.00 0.48 10.77
CA TYR A 71 17.80 1.58 11.30
C TYR A 71 18.18 1.29 12.75
N HIS A 72 19.41 1.60 13.12
CA HIS A 72 19.96 1.43 14.47
C HIS A 72 20.56 2.75 14.94
N GLU A 73 20.32 3.07 16.22
CA GLU A 73 20.93 4.19 16.90
C GLU A 73 21.89 3.66 17.96
N ALA A 74 23.19 3.82 17.73
CA ALA A 74 24.22 3.27 18.60
C ALA A 74 24.16 3.82 20.05
N ALA A 75 23.77 5.08 20.22
CA ALA A 75 23.75 5.74 21.53
C ALA A 75 22.71 5.17 22.49
N THR A 76 21.52 4.82 21.97
CA THR A 76 20.41 4.28 22.78
C THR A 76 20.26 2.77 22.62
N ASN A 77 21.01 2.17 21.69
CA ASN A 77 20.84 0.79 21.24
C ASN A 77 19.40 0.48 20.76
N SER A 78 18.70 1.50 20.25
CA SER A 78 17.34 1.37 19.71
C SER A 78 17.39 1.00 18.24
N PHE A 79 16.31 0.37 17.75
CA PHE A 79 16.15 0.07 16.33
C PHE A 79 14.74 0.38 15.84
N VAL A 80 14.64 0.64 14.53
CA VAL A 80 13.37 0.80 13.83
C VAL A 80 13.43 0.01 12.53
N ASP A 81 12.48 -0.90 12.35
CA ASP A 81 12.27 -1.56 11.07
C ASP A 81 11.43 -0.68 10.16
N PHE A 82 11.98 -0.35 8.99
CA PHE A 82 11.37 0.48 7.97
C PHE A 82 11.03 -0.38 6.75
N PHE A 83 9.76 -0.37 6.37
CA PHE A 83 9.26 -1.14 5.25
C PHE A 83 8.51 -0.26 4.25
N ILE A 84 8.84 -0.37 2.97
CA ILE A 84 8.09 0.20 1.85
C ILE A 84 7.64 -0.95 0.95
N ALA A 85 6.34 -0.97 0.65
CA ALA A 85 5.77 -1.78 -0.42
C ALA A 85 5.19 -0.85 -1.49
N TYR A 86 5.90 -0.73 -2.62
CA TYR A 86 5.51 0.14 -3.72
C TYR A 86 4.98 -0.68 -4.89
N PHE A 87 3.77 -0.37 -5.32
CA PHE A 87 3.13 -1.02 -6.46
C PHE A 87 3.00 0.00 -7.60
N PRO A 88 3.79 -0.14 -8.69
CA PRO A 88 3.80 0.84 -9.78
C PRO A 88 2.51 0.82 -10.60
N SER A 89 1.91 -0.36 -10.75
CA SER A 89 0.69 -0.56 -11.50
C SER A 89 -0.52 -0.66 -10.58
N GLN A 90 -1.61 -0.07 -11.04
CA GLN A 90 -2.94 -0.17 -10.45
C GLN A 90 -3.85 -1.13 -11.23
N ARG A 91 -3.30 -1.80 -12.25
CA ARG A 91 -4.06 -2.66 -13.19
C ARG A 91 -3.98 -4.15 -12.87
N SER A 92 -3.22 -4.54 -11.86
CA SER A 92 -2.96 -5.95 -11.53
C SER A 92 -3.80 -6.44 -10.35
N GLY A 93 -4.22 -7.71 -10.43
CA GLY A 93 -5.07 -8.43 -9.47
C GLY A 93 -4.46 -8.71 -8.09
N ASP A 94 -3.30 -8.15 -7.79
CA ASP A 94 -2.64 -8.24 -6.48
C ASP A 94 -2.84 -6.91 -5.75
N THR A 95 -3.84 -6.89 -4.87
CA THR A 95 -4.16 -5.70 -4.06
C THR A 95 -3.25 -5.60 -2.86
N ILE A 96 -2.80 -4.38 -2.52
CA ILE A 96 -2.12 -4.10 -1.25
C ILE A 96 -2.97 -4.65 -0.09
N HIS A 97 -2.46 -5.66 0.59
CA HIS A 97 -3.09 -6.18 1.81
C HIS A 97 -2.66 -5.35 3.01
N SER A 98 -3.59 -5.13 3.94
CA SER A 98 -3.26 -4.50 5.22
C SER A 98 -2.30 -5.37 6.04
N PRO A 99 -1.35 -4.77 6.78
CA PRO A 99 -0.58 -5.48 7.81
C PRO A 99 -1.46 -6.26 8.79
N LYS A 100 -2.73 -5.87 8.95
CA LYS A 100 -3.75 -6.64 9.70
C LYS A 100 -3.88 -8.11 9.28
N ASN A 101 -3.63 -8.42 8.01
CA ASN A 101 -3.78 -9.76 7.46
C ASN A 101 -2.46 -10.55 7.56
N CYS A 102 -1.32 -9.86 7.42
CA CYS A 102 -0.01 -10.50 7.40
C CYS A 102 0.56 -10.74 8.81
N LEU A 103 0.38 -9.79 9.73
CA LEU A 103 0.95 -9.86 11.08
C LEU A 103 0.47 -11.10 11.86
N PRO A 104 -0.84 -11.46 11.85
CA PRO A 104 -1.30 -12.68 12.51
C PRO A 104 -0.70 -13.95 11.93
N GLY A 105 -0.44 -13.99 10.62
CA GLY A 105 0.20 -15.13 9.94
C GLY A 105 1.64 -15.38 10.42
N SER A 106 2.33 -14.35 10.87
CA SER A 106 3.67 -14.44 11.49
C SER A 106 3.62 -14.57 13.02
N GLY A 107 2.44 -14.77 13.60
CA GLY A 107 2.23 -14.93 15.04
C GLY A 107 2.10 -13.62 15.83
N TRP A 108 2.04 -12.46 15.16
CA TRP A 108 1.84 -11.16 15.79
C TRP A 108 0.36 -10.80 15.87
N THR A 109 -0.12 -10.52 17.07
CA THR A 109 -1.53 -10.14 17.28
C THR A 109 -1.63 -8.67 17.69
N PRO A 110 -2.50 -7.86 17.06
CA PRO A 110 -2.75 -6.50 17.53
C PRO A 110 -3.49 -6.54 18.87
N ILE A 111 -2.88 -5.96 19.90
CA ILE A 111 -3.48 -5.79 21.23
C ILE A 111 -4.08 -4.39 21.42
N GLN A 112 -3.62 -3.40 20.64
CA GLN A 112 -4.21 -2.07 20.56
C GLN A 112 -4.14 -1.56 19.12
N SER A 113 -5.19 -0.86 18.68
CA SER A 113 -5.31 -0.32 17.33
C SER A 113 -5.88 1.09 17.39
N ASP A 114 -5.01 2.07 17.29
CA ASP A 114 -5.35 3.50 17.26
C ASP A 114 -5.04 4.13 15.91
N ARG A 115 -5.38 5.42 15.81
CA ARG A 115 -4.92 6.29 14.74
C ARG A 115 -4.26 7.52 15.32
N ILE A 116 -3.19 7.94 14.67
CA ILE A 116 -2.49 9.17 14.98
C ILE A 116 -2.46 10.08 13.76
N THR A 117 -2.23 11.36 13.99
CA THR A 117 -1.90 12.32 12.94
C THR A 117 -0.40 12.52 12.93
N VAL A 118 0.22 12.24 11.79
CA VAL A 118 1.63 12.51 11.55
C VAL A 118 1.75 13.93 11.00
N SER A 119 2.56 14.74 11.65
CA SER A 119 2.83 16.13 11.26
C SER A 119 4.32 16.29 10.98
N LEU A 120 4.67 16.60 9.73
CA LEU A 120 6.04 16.82 9.29
C LEU A 120 6.20 18.24 8.73
N PRO A 121 7.33 18.92 8.97
CA PRO A 121 7.59 20.24 8.37
C PRO A 121 7.44 20.19 6.84
N GLY A 122 6.67 21.14 6.28
CA GLY A 122 6.46 21.23 4.83
C GLY A 122 5.48 20.21 4.24
N GLN A 123 4.82 19.38 5.06
CA GLN A 123 3.77 18.48 4.61
C GLN A 123 2.45 18.77 5.32
N THR A 124 1.33 18.61 4.61
CA THR A 124 0.01 18.61 5.24
C THR A 124 -0.08 17.44 6.20
N PRO A 125 -0.54 17.65 7.47
CA PRO A 125 -0.71 16.56 8.41
C PRO A 125 -1.60 15.45 7.84
N PHE A 126 -1.24 14.20 8.11
CA PHE A 126 -1.93 13.05 7.54
C PHE A 126 -2.15 11.92 8.56
N PRO A 127 -3.19 11.10 8.40
CA PRO A 127 -3.48 10.03 9.34
C PRO A 127 -2.59 8.80 9.11
N ALA A 128 -2.17 8.17 10.20
CA ALA A 128 -1.53 6.85 10.22
C ALA A 128 -2.21 5.93 11.24
N ASN A 129 -2.18 4.63 10.99
CA ASN A 129 -2.56 3.63 11.98
C ASN A 129 -1.42 3.45 12.98
N GLN A 130 -1.75 3.31 14.26
CA GLN A 130 -0.82 3.00 15.35
C GLN A 130 -1.22 1.70 16.02
N TYR A 131 -0.40 0.68 15.87
CA TYR A 131 -0.71 -0.68 16.28
C TYR A 131 0.29 -1.09 17.36
N LEU A 132 -0.20 -1.45 18.54
CA LEU A 132 0.60 -2.20 19.49
C LEU A 132 0.35 -3.68 19.21
N ILE A 133 1.38 -4.38 18.76
CA ILE A 133 1.31 -5.81 18.44
C ILE A 133 2.11 -6.63 19.44
N ALA A 134 1.72 -7.89 19.62
CA ALA A 134 2.29 -8.80 20.58
C ALA A 134 2.58 -10.17 19.96
N GLN A 135 3.73 -10.76 20.34
CA GLN A 135 4.07 -12.16 20.10
C GLN A 135 4.71 -12.72 21.38
N GLY A 136 3.97 -13.53 22.14
CA GLY A 136 4.41 -13.98 23.47
C GLY A 136 4.59 -12.80 24.44
N GLU A 137 5.80 -12.60 24.96
CA GLU A 137 6.17 -11.45 25.79
C GLU A 137 6.67 -10.25 24.98
N GLU A 138 6.97 -10.43 23.69
CA GLU A 138 7.47 -9.35 22.85
C GLU A 138 6.35 -8.40 22.42
N ARG A 139 6.66 -7.11 22.40
CA ARG A 139 5.73 -6.04 21.98
C ARG A 139 6.42 -5.14 20.97
N GLN A 140 5.67 -4.74 19.94
CA GLN A 140 6.15 -3.80 18.94
C GLN A 140 5.09 -2.74 18.65
N LEU A 141 5.55 -1.51 18.43
CA LEU A 141 4.71 -0.42 17.95
C LEU A 141 4.88 -0.29 16.44
N VAL A 142 3.79 -0.46 15.69
CA VAL A 142 3.78 -0.38 14.23
C VAL A 142 2.99 0.83 13.80
N LEU A 143 3.63 1.70 13.03
CA LEU A 143 2.97 2.82 12.35
C LEU A 143 2.88 2.50 10.86
N TYR A 144 1.69 2.63 10.27
CA TYR A 144 1.52 2.43 8.83
C TYR A 144 0.38 3.26 8.23
N TRP A 145 0.52 3.60 6.96
CA TRP A 145 -0.47 4.31 6.14
C TRP A 145 -0.31 3.90 4.67
N TYR A 146 -1.29 4.26 3.85
CA TYR A 146 -1.25 4.09 2.40
C TYR A 146 -1.04 5.45 1.76
N TRP A 147 -0.19 5.52 0.73
CA TRP A 147 0.11 6.77 0.02
C TRP A 147 -0.09 6.60 -1.48
N ALA A 148 -0.95 7.42 -2.07
CA ALA A 148 -1.19 7.46 -3.52
C ALA A 148 -1.70 8.84 -3.94
N HIS A 149 -1.34 9.30 -5.15
CA HIS A 149 -1.77 10.60 -5.71
C HIS A 149 -1.68 11.77 -4.71
N ASN A 150 -0.53 11.88 -4.03
CA ASN A 150 -0.25 12.90 -3.01
C ASN A 150 -1.24 12.93 -1.82
N ARG A 151 -1.79 11.77 -1.49
CA ARG A 151 -2.74 11.60 -0.38
C ARG A 151 -2.33 10.40 0.47
N ALA A 152 -2.18 10.64 1.77
CA ALA A 152 -2.07 9.60 2.77
C ALA A 152 -3.43 9.25 3.37
N VAL A 153 -3.67 7.95 3.57
CA VAL A 153 -4.86 7.45 4.28
C VAL A 153 -4.49 6.31 5.23
N ALA A 154 -5.22 6.20 6.33
CA ALA A 154 -5.08 5.14 7.33
C ALA A 154 -6.15 4.04 7.21
N SER A 155 -6.84 3.93 6.06
CA SER A 155 -7.86 2.90 5.84
C SER A 155 -7.69 2.25 4.47
N GLU A 156 -7.60 0.91 4.47
CA GLU A 156 -7.56 0.09 3.25
C GLU A 156 -8.78 0.36 2.36
N TYR A 157 -9.96 0.51 2.97
CA TYR A 157 -11.20 0.84 2.25
C TYR A 157 -11.09 2.19 1.55
N SER A 158 -10.58 3.22 2.24
CA SER A 158 -10.40 4.53 1.61
C SER A 158 -9.35 4.47 0.50
N ALA A 159 -8.26 3.72 0.68
CA ALA A 159 -7.25 3.54 -0.35
C ALA A 159 -7.86 2.92 -1.62
N LYS A 160 -8.68 1.87 -1.48
CA LYS A 160 -9.40 1.21 -2.59
C LYS A 160 -10.45 2.12 -3.24
N LEU A 161 -11.24 2.85 -2.44
CA LEU A 161 -12.25 3.78 -2.97
C LEU A 161 -11.62 4.89 -3.79
N TYR A 162 -10.53 5.46 -3.27
CA TYR A 162 -9.79 6.48 -3.97
C TYR A 162 -9.11 5.96 -5.22
N LEU A 163 -8.56 4.75 -5.19
CA LEU A 163 -8.03 4.11 -6.37
C LEU A 163 -9.07 4.01 -7.49
N ALA A 164 -10.27 3.54 -7.17
CA ALA A 164 -11.38 3.45 -8.13
C ALA A 164 -11.87 4.83 -8.61
N ALA A 165 -11.89 5.84 -7.73
CA ALA A 165 -12.28 7.19 -8.11
C ALA A 165 -11.25 7.85 -9.04
N ASP A 166 -9.96 7.66 -8.75
CA ASP A 166 -8.85 8.20 -9.51
C ASP A 166 -8.78 7.55 -10.90
N SER A 167 -9.09 6.25 -11.02
CA SER A 167 -9.14 5.53 -12.32
C SER A 167 -10.26 5.99 -13.25
N ILE A 168 -11.31 6.65 -12.75
CA ILE A 168 -12.40 7.19 -13.58
C ILE A 168 -12.03 8.57 -14.15
N ARG A 169 -11.26 9.35 -13.37
CA ARG A 169 -10.89 10.74 -13.69
C ARG A 169 -9.72 10.86 -14.65
N MET A 170 -8.90 9.80 -14.76
CA MET A 170 -7.82 9.65 -15.74
C MET A 170 -8.31 8.98 -17.03
#